data_AF-A0A0Q4IH56-F1
#
_entry.id   AF-A0A0Q4IH56-F1
#
_cell.length_a   1.000
_cell.length_b   1.000
_cell.length_c   1.000
_cell.angle_alpha   90.00
_cell.angle_beta   90.00
_cell.angle_gamma   90.00
#
_symmetry.space_group_name_H-M   'P 1'
#
loop_
_entity.id
_entity.type
_entity.pdbx_description
1 polymer ?
#
loop_
_entity_poly.entity_id
_entity_poly.type
_entity_poly.pdbx_seq_one_letter_code
_entity_poly.pdbx_strand_id
1 'polypeptide(L)'
;MLEPKGRPFADVQDAGVVIHGTDMGRHAGFLYRRDDGSVRVLHLAFHHSLRDDQADQWDATIRARFGADLRWADLGLPDDSRVVFAAHLSQLLLGNPQIPYGLDAGGTAFTPDGRFVRGPVGKGLTCATFIAAVLAGYGHPVVMDNWQPRPEDQAWGEQILAMLEGRASQEHIDAVRADIGASRYRPEEVVGAAVSPLPEWPLSFPDAIALAEQIVQELA
;
A
#
# COMPACT_ATOMS: atom_id res chain seq x y z
N MET A 1 11.72 -11.48 6.68
CA MET A 1 11.24 -11.09 5.34
C MET A 1 11.59 -9.65 5.06
N LEU A 2 11.31 -8.76 6.01
CA LEU A 2 11.83 -7.41 6.03
C LEU A 2 13.34 -7.45 6.22
N GLU A 3 13.99 -6.46 5.63
CA GLU A 3 15.40 -6.24 5.80
C GLU A 3 15.76 -5.91 7.26
N PRO A 4 16.97 -6.26 7.71
CA PRO A 4 17.41 -5.98 9.08
C PRO A 4 17.22 -4.51 9.45
N LYS A 5 16.84 -4.25 10.71
CA LYS A 5 16.73 -2.87 11.23
C LYS A 5 18.03 -2.11 10.96
N GLY A 6 17.92 -0.91 10.40
CA GLY A 6 19.07 -0.05 10.07
C GLY A 6 19.75 -0.35 8.73
N ARG A 7 19.31 -1.36 7.97
CA ARG A 7 19.78 -1.53 6.58
C ARG A 7 19.37 -0.29 5.76
N PRO A 8 20.31 0.41 5.10
CA PRO A 8 20.00 1.62 4.35
C PRO A 8 18.95 1.38 3.26
N PHE A 9 18.03 2.34 3.05
CA PHE A 9 17.09 2.28 1.92
C PHE A 9 17.82 2.32 0.56
N ALA A 10 19.02 2.92 0.53
CA ALA A 10 19.92 2.92 -0.62
C ALA A 10 20.34 1.52 -1.09
N ASP A 11 20.06 0.46 -0.34
CA ASP A 11 20.38 -0.92 -0.68
C ASP A 11 19.22 -1.68 -1.37
N VAL A 12 18.08 -1.03 -1.62
CA VAL A 12 16.94 -1.63 -2.34
C VAL A 12 17.32 -2.04 -3.76
N GLN A 13 16.89 -3.21 -4.20
CA GLN A 13 17.10 -3.72 -5.56
C GLN A 13 16.04 -3.13 -6.51
N ASP A 14 16.18 -1.83 -6.76
CA ASP A 14 15.35 -0.97 -7.65
C ASP A 14 13.91 -0.72 -7.19
N ALA A 15 13.18 -1.76 -6.76
CA ALA A 15 11.82 -1.67 -6.26
C ALA A 15 11.56 -2.62 -5.09
N GLY A 16 10.81 -2.11 -4.12
CA GLY A 16 10.44 -2.79 -2.88
C GLY A 16 9.13 -2.28 -2.31
N VAL A 17 8.83 -2.70 -1.09
CA VAL A 17 7.70 -2.22 -0.30
C VAL A 17 8.18 -1.77 1.06
N VAL A 18 7.49 -0.79 1.64
CA VAL A 18 7.72 -0.30 3.00
C VAL A 18 6.51 -0.56 3.89
N ILE A 19 6.75 -0.69 5.18
CA ILE A 19 5.71 -0.79 6.21
C ILE A 19 6.18 -0.18 7.53
N HIS A 20 5.27 0.46 8.26
CA HIS A 20 5.49 0.93 9.63
C HIS A 20 4.20 0.94 10.47
N GLY A 21 4.35 1.05 11.78
CA GLY A 21 3.25 1.23 12.73
C GLY A 21 2.68 2.66 12.73
N THR A 22 1.39 2.77 13.03
CA THR A 22 0.62 4.01 13.19
C THR A 22 -0.37 3.84 14.34
N ASP A 23 -1.04 4.91 14.75
CA ASP A 23 -2.06 4.87 15.80
C ASP A 23 -3.30 4.01 15.43
N MET A 24 -3.48 3.67 14.14
CA MET A 24 -4.67 2.96 13.62
C MET A 24 -4.32 1.61 12.97
N GLY A 25 -3.17 1.06 13.32
CA GLY A 25 -2.62 -0.15 12.72
C GLY A 25 -1.34 0.16 11.96
N ARG A 26 -1.27 -0.20 10.69
CA ARG A 26 -0.04 -0.04 9.89
C ARG A 26 -0.29 0.81 8.66
N HIS A 27 0.79 1.31 8.07
CA HIS A 27 0.79 2.00 6.80
C HIS A 27 1.88 1.43 5.91
N ALA A 28 1.63 1.36 4.61
CA ALA A 28 2.54 0.78 3.64
C ALA A 28 2.59 1.59 2.34
N GLY A 29 3.64 1.39 1.57
CA GLY A 29 3.84 1.97 0.25
C GLY A 29 4.89 1.20 -0.55
N PHE A 30 5.21 1.71 -1.74
CA PHE A 30 6.33 1.22 -2.53
C PHE A 30 7.61 1.95 -2.15
N LEU A 31 8.72 1.22 -2.10
CA LEU A 31 10.08 1.76 -2.10
C LEU A 31 10.62 1.66 -3.51
N TYR A 32 11.28 2.68 -4.04
CA TYR A 32 11.94 2.55 -5.34
C TYR A 32 13.10 3.51 -5.50
N ARG A 33 14.06 3.12 -6.34
CA ARG A 33 15.20 3.93 -6.75
C ARG A 33 14.87 4.67 -8.04
N ARG A 34 15.24 5.94 -8.12
CA ARG A 34 15.18 6.74 -9.36
C ARG A 34 16.54 6.74 -10.06
N ASP A 35 16.54 7.15 -11.33
CA ASP A 35 17.76 7.27 -12.16
C ASP A 35 18.82 8.21 -11.56
N ASP A 36 18.41 9.20 -10.76
CA ASP A 36 19.31 10.11 -10.04
C ASP A 36 19.92 9.48 -8.76
N GLY A 37 19.61 8.21 -8.49
CA GLY A 37 20.06 7.46 -7.33
C GLY A 37 19.25 7.71 -6.05
N SER A 38 18.30 8.65 -6.07
CA SER A 38 17.43 8.91 -4.91
C SER A 38 16.48 7.74 -4.66
N VAL A 39 16.30 7.41 -3.37
CA VAL A 39 15.34 6.38 -2.95
C VAL A 39 14.09 7.05 -2.39
N ARG A 40 12.96 6.60 -2.90
CA ARG A 40 11.66 7.23 -2.78
C ARG A 40 10.63 6.27 -2.21
N VAL A 41 9.66 6.83 -1.50
CA VAL A 41 8.49 6.10 -1.00
C VAL A 41 7.26 6.65 -1.68
N LEU A 42 6.65 5.85 -2.56
CA LEU A 42 5.36 6.18 -3.18
C LEU A 42 4.23 5.53 -2.36
N HIS A 43 3.37 6.34 -1.77
CA HIS A 43 2.30 5.85 -0.90
C HIS A 43 1.05 6.73 -0.94
N LEU A 44 -0.11 6.09 -0.80
CA LEU A 44 -1.37 6.80 -0.62
C LEU A 44 -1.55 7.13 0.86
N ALA A 45 -1.07 8.29 1.28
CA ALA A 45 -1.04 8.70 2.68
C ALA A 45 -2.46 8.86 3.27
N PHE A 46 -3.39 9.42 2.49
CA PHE A 46 -4.82 9.49 2.82
C PHE A 46 -5.65 9.99 1.62
N HIS A 47 -6.90 10.39 1.84
CA HIS A 47 -7.84 10.93 0.85
C HIS A 47 -7.21 12.02 -0.02
N HIS A 48 -7.09 11.73 -1.34
CA HIS A 48 -6.47 12.60 -2.34
C HIS A 48 -5.03 13.04 -2.02
N SER A 49 -4.31 12.24 -1.22
CA SER A 49 -2.94 12.52 -0.81
C SER A 49 -2.01 11.38 -1.22
N LEU A 50 -1.85 11.17 -2.53
CA LEU A 50 -0.75 10.38 -3.06
C LEU A 50 0.56 11.15 -2.89
N ARG A 51 1.58 10.53 -2.30
CA ARG A 51 2.87 11.16 -2.00
C ARG A 51 4.02 10.33 -2.53
N ASP A 52 5.05 11.04 -2.96
CA ASP A 52 6.36 10.52 -3.29
C ASP A 52 7.34 11.24 -2.36
N ASP A 53 7.76 10.60 -1.27
CA ASP A 53 8.63 11.18 -0.23
C ASP A 53 10.05 10.60 -0.33
N GLN A 54 11.08 11.34 0.07
CA GLN A 54 12.43 10.77 0.18
C GLN A 54 12.47 9.78 1.35
N ALA A 55 12.99 8.56 1.14
CA ALA A 55 12.90 7.48 2.12
C ALA A 55 13.49 7.83 3.49
N ASP A 56 14.71 8.39 3.55
CA ASP A 56 15.36 8.76 4.82
C ASP A 56 14.62 9.88 5.57
N GLN A 57 14.10 10.87 4.82
CA GLN A 57 13.35 11.98 5.41
C GLN A 57 12.00 11.50 5.95
N TRP A 58 11.38 10.57 5.22
CA TRP A 58 10.13 9.97 5.64
C TRP A 58 10.33 9.09 6.87
N ASP A 59 11.36 8.24 6.92
CA ASP A 59 11.71 7.45 8.12
C ASP A 59 11.91 8.35 9.35
N ALA A 60 12.65 9.45 9.21
CA ALA A 60 12.83 10.42 10.29
C ALA A 60 11.48 11.02 10.76
N THR A 61 10.55 11.28 9.83
CA THR A 61 9.20 11.76 10.13
C THR A 61 8.37 10.71 10.85
N ILE A 62 8.43 9.45 10.41
CA ILE A 62 7.74 8.33 11.06
C ILE A 62 8.25 8.12 12.47
N ARG A 63 9.57 8.14 12.69
CA ARG A 63 10.17 8.01 14.02
C ARG A 63 9.75 9.14 14.94
N ALA A 64 9.76 10.38 14.45
CA ALA A 64 9.36 11.53 15.23
C ALA A 64 7.86 11.53 15.59
N ARG A 65 7.00 11.05 14.67
CA ARG A 65 5.54 11.10 14.85
C ARG A 65 4.97 9.90 15.60
N PHE A 66 5.46 8.70 15.29
CA PHE A 66 4.86 7.44 15.74
C PHE A 66 5.79 6.63 16.65
N GLY A 67 7.05 7.06 16.85
CA GLY A 67 8.03 6.29 17.61
C GLY A 67 8.37 4.94 16.96
N ALA A 68 8.14 4.81 15.65
CA ALA A 68 8.36 3.59 14.87
C ALA A 68 9.43 3.81 13.80
N ASP A 69 10.06 2.74 13.33
CA ASP A 69 10.96 2.77 12.18
C ASP A 69 10.22 2.34 10.91
N LEU A 70 10.58 2.95 9.78
CA LEU A 70 10.16 2.49 8.47
C LEU A 70 10.97 1.23 8.11
N ARG A 71 10.27 0.12 7.91
CA ARG A 71 10.88 -1.15 7.50
C ARG A 71 10.55 -1.42 6.04
N TRP A 72 11.42 -2.17 5.37
CA TRP A 72 11.29 -2.43 3.95
C TRP A 72 11.76 -3.83 3.57
N ALA A 73 11.37 -4.26 2.38
CA ALA A 73 11.84 -5.46 1.72
C ALA A 73 11.85 -5.23 0.21
N ASP A 74 12.71 -5.96 -0.49
CA ASP A 74 12.65 -6.03 -1.94
C ASP A 74 11.34 -6.66 -2.41
N LEU A 75 10.85 -6.20 -3.56
CA LEU A 75 9.64 -6.74 -4.17
C LEU A 75 9.96 -8.11 -4.76
N GLY A 76 9.03 -9.06 -4.69
CA GLY A 76 9.20 -10.42 -5.22
C GLY A 76 9.27 -10.55 -6.75
N LEU A 77 9.41 -9.45 -7.47
CA LEU A 77 9.64 -9.43 -8.91
C LEU A 77 11.10 -9.80 -9.26
N PRO A 78 11.35 -10.43 -10.42
CA PRO A 78 12.72 -10.62 -10.93
C PRO A 78 13.46 -9.29 -11.11
N ASP A 79 14.79 -9.31 -11.00
CA ASP A 79 15.69 -8.13 -11.09
C ASP A 79 15.33 -7.20 -12.27
N ASP A 80 15.31 -7.73 -13.49
CA ASP A 80 15.00 -6.96 -14.70
C ASP A 80 13.60 -6.34 -14.65
N SER A 81 12.64 -7.01 -14.00
CA SER A 81 11.26 -6.51 -13.85
C SER A 81 11.17 -5.41 -12.79
N ARG A 82 12.01 -5.43 -11.76
CA ARG A 82 12.05 -4.39 -10.71
C ARG A 82 12.54 -3.06 -11.25
N VAL A 83 13.54 -3.06 -12.13
CA VAL A 83 14.02 -1.85 -12.80
C VAL A 83 12.89 -1.18 -13.59
N VAL A 84 12.18 -1.96 -14.42
CA VAL A 84 11.05 -1.44 -15.23
C VAL A 84 9.91 -0.98 -14.32
N PHE A 85 9.64 -1.72 -13.24
CA PHE A 85 8.59 -1.35 -12.29
C PHE A 85 8.94 -0.07 -11.51
N ALA A 86 10.19 0.15 -11.13
CA ALA A 86 10.64 1.40 -10.50
C ALA A 86 10.40 2.61 -11.42
N ALA A 87 10.70 2.45 -12.71
CA ALA A 87 10.38 3.47 -13.72
C ALA A 87 8.87 3.69 -13.83
N HIS A 88 8.05 2.63 -13.81
CA HIS A 88 6.60 2.73 -13.79
C HIS A 88 6.08 3.51 -12.57
N LEU A 89 6.56 3.19 -11.37
CA LEU A 89 6.20 3.90 -10.13
C LEU A 89 6.51 5.40 -10.22
N SER A 90 7.64 5.78 -10.83
CA SER A 90 8.03 7.19 -11.01
C SER A 90 7.02 8.00 -11.84
N GLN A 91 6.25 7.35 -12.71
CA GLN A 91 5.26 8.00 -13.57
C GLN A 91 3.88 8.11 -12.92
N LEU A 92 3.58 7.26 -11.92
CA LEU A 92 2.26 7.22 -11.28
C LEU A 92 1.86 8.55 -10.67
N LEU A 93 2.79 9.28 -10.03
CA LEU A 93 2.48 10.56 -9.40
C LEU A 93 2.05 11.62 -10.42
N LEU A 94 2.74 11.68 -11.56
CA LEU A 94 2.46 12.65 -12.63
C LEU A 94 1.07 12.43 -13.22
N GLY A 95 0.64 11.18 -13.31
CA GLY A 95 -0.67 10.82 -13.84
C GLY A 95 -1.83 10.93 -12.84
N ASN A 96 -1.58 10.83 -11.52
CA ASN A 96 -2.63 10.45 -10.57
C ASN A 96 -2.63 11.23 -9.22
N PRO A 97 -2.73 12.56 -9.20
CA PRO A 97 -2.67 13.32 -7.96
C PRO A 97 -3.92 13.17 -7.06
N GLN A 98 -5.02 12.56 -7.53
CA GLN A 98 -6.34 12.65 -6.90
C GLN A 98 -7.01 11.28 -6.75
N ILE A 99 -6.36 10.38 -6.01
CA ILE A 99 -6.91 9.06 -5.66
C ILE A 99 -7.76 9.20 -4.38
N PRO A 100 -9.07 8.96 -4.42
CA PRO A 100 -9.90 9.00 -3.23
C PRO A 100 -9.52 7.84 -2.29
N TYR A 101 -9.56 8.11 -0.98
CA TYR A 101 -9.47 7.07 0.03
C TYR A 101 -10.86 6.46 0.26
N GLY A 102 -10.95 5.14 0.20
CA GLY A 102 -12.19 4.37 0.33
C GLY A 102 -11.89 2.95 0.81
N LEU A 103 -12.92 2.28 1.32
CA LEU A 103 -12.81 0.92 1.87
C LEU A 103 -12.93 -0.16 0.78
N ASP A 104 -13.53 0.19 -0.36
CA ASP A 104 -13.68 -0.66 -1.54
C ASP A 104 -13.12 0.05 -2.78
N ALA A 105 -12.29 -0.67 -3.54
CA ALA A 105 -11.69 -0.22 -4.78
C ALA A 105 -12.73 -0.05 -5.91
N GLY A 106 -13.87 -0.75 -5.85
CA GLY A 106 -14.90 -0.70 -6.88
C GLY A 106 -14.51 -1.39 -8.19
N GLY A 107 -13.51 -2.29 -8.16
CA GLY A 107 -13.01 -3.03 -9.32
C GLY A 107 -11.58 -2.64 -9.72
N THR A 108 -11.30 -2.65 -11.03
CA THR A 108 -9.99 -2.29 -11.58
C THR A 108 -9.69 -0.81 -11.37
N ALA A 109 -8.66 -0.51 -10.58
CA ALA A 109 -8.31 0.86 -10.22
C ALA A 109 -7.12 1.45 -11.00
N PHE A 110 -6.34 0.63 -11.70
CA PHE A 110 -5.26 1.11 -12.57
C PHE A 110 -5.28 0.41 -13.92
N THR A 111 -5.03 1.18 -14.98
CA THR A 111 -4.74 0.65 -16.32
C THR A 111 -3.30 0.15 -16.41
N PRO A 112 -2.96 -0.66 -17.44
CA PRO A 112 -1.58 -1.11 -17.66
C PRO A 112 -0.55 0.00 -17.82
N ASP A 113 -0.95 1.18 -18.34
CA ASP A 113 -0.08 2.36 -18.44
C ASP A 113 0.01 3.18 -17.14
N GLY A 114 -0.56 2.69 -16.04
CA GLY A 114 -0.46 3.31 -14.72
C GLY A 114 -1.42 4.47 -14.48
N ARG A 115 -2.48 4.60 -15.28
CA ARG A 115 -3.52 5.62 -15.03
C ARG A 115 -4.56 5.09 -14.07
N PHE A 116 -4.88 5.91 -13.07
CA PHE A 116 -5.92 5.63 -12.09
C PHE A 116 -7.29 5.71 -12.76
N VAL A 117 -8.05 4.64 -12.65
CA VAL A 117 -9.44 4.54 -13.11
C VAL A 117 -10.33 4.89 -11.94
N ARG A 118 -10.94 6.08 -11.99
CA ARG A 118 -11.83 6.55 -10.94
C ARG A 118 -13.11 5.71 -10.92
N GLY A 119 -13.39 5.07 -9.80
CA GLY A 119 -14.66 4.39 -9.53
C GLY A 119 -15.81 5.34 -9.19
N PRO A 120 -17.01 4.79 -8.92
CA PRO A 120 -18.14 5.55 -8.38
C PRO A 120 -17.80 6.31 -7.08
N VAL A 121 -18.64 7.27 -6.70
CA VAL A 121 -18.49 8.00 -5.42
C VAL A 121 -18.45 7.01 -4.25
N GLY A 122 -17.56 7.26 -3.29
CA GLY A 122 -17.29 6.37 -2.15
C GLY A 122 -16.20 5.33 -2.41
N LYS A 123 -16.01 4.92 -3.68
CA LYS A 123 -14.94 3.97 -4.03
C LYS A 123 -13.59 4.65 -4.03
N GLY A 124 -12.57 3.91 -3.62
CA GLY A 124 -11.23 4.44 -3.42
C GLY A 124 -10.27 3.39 -2.93
N LEU A 125 -9.06 3.82 -2.60
CA LEU A 125 -7.99 2.93 -2.18
C LEU A 125 -7.51 3.29 -0.78
N THR A 126 -7.17 2.27 -0.01
CA THR A 126 -6.34 2.36 1.18
C THR A 126 -4.87 2.32 0.76
N CYS A 127 -3.94 2.47 1.71
CA CYS A 127 -2.52 2.26 1.41
C CYS A 127 -2.20 0.83 0.95
N ALA A 128 -2.89 -0.17 1.53
CA ALA A 128 -2.72 -1.57 1.16
C ALA A 128 -3.35 -1.87 -0.21
N THR A 129 -4.60 -1.45 -0.44
CA THR A 129 -5.26 -1.69 -1.73
C THR A 129 -4.64 -0.86 -2.86
N PHE A 130 -3.98 0.25 -2.56
CA PHE A 130 -3.14 0.97 -3.52
C PHE A 130 -2.00 0.09 -4.05
N ILE A 131 -1.23 -0.56 -3.17
CA ILE A 131 -0.16 -1.48 -3.58
C ILE A 131 -0.73 -2.61 -4.43
N ALA A 132 -1.76 -3.28 -3.93
CA ALA A 132 -2.40 -4.39 -4.62
C ALA A 132 -2.93 -3.98 -6.01
N ALA A 133 -3.56 -2.80 -6.11
CA ALA A 133 -4.14 -2.32 -7.35
C ALA A 133 -3.08 -1.87 -8.38
N VAL A 134 -1.98 -1.25 -7.94
CA VAL A 134 -0.87 -0.90 -8.85
C VAL A 134 -0.23 -2.15 -9.42
N LEU A 135 0.06 -3.16 -8.58
CA LEU A 135 0.65 -4.43 -9.04
C LEU A 135 -0.31 -5.21 -9.95
N ALA A 136 -1.60 -5.24 -9.62
CA ALA A 136 -2.62 -5.83 -10.50
C ALA A 136 -2.73 -5.09 -11.84
N GLY A 137 -2.72 -3.76 -11.84
CA GLY A 137 -2.70 -2.94 -13.06
C GLY A 137 -1.47 -3.19 -13.92
N TYR A 138 -0.31 -3.41 -13.27
CA TYR A 138 0.94 -3.79 -13.93
C TYR A 138 0.97 -5.25 -14.44
N GLY A 139 -0.08 -6.04 -14.19
CA GLY A 139 -0.22 -7.42 -14.66
C GLY A 139 0.23 -8.50 -13.67
N HIS A 140 0.49 -8.13 -12.42
CA HIS A 140 0.99 -9.02 -11.36
C HIS A 140 0.15 -8.89 -10.09
N PRO A 141 -1.11 -9.38 -10.06
CA PRO A 141 -1.91 -9.35 -8.84
C PRO A 141 -1.23 -10.15 -7.72
N VAL A 142 -1.03 -9.54 -6.55
CA VAL A 142 -0.33 -10.17 -5.41
C VAL A 142 -1.25 -11.00 -4.51
N VAL A 143 -2.56 -10.75 -4.56
CA VAL A 143 -3.56 -11.37 -3.68
C VAL A 143 -4.78 -11.82 -4.47
N MET A 144 -5.37 -12.93 -4.08
CA MET A 144 -6.60 -13.47 -4.68
C MET A 144 -7.83 -12.66 -4.25
N ASP A 145 -8.94 -12.81 -4.97
CA ASP A 145 -10.22 -12.15 -4.68
C ASP A 145 -11.05 -12.83 -3.57
N ASN A 146 -10.47 -13.81 -2.86
CA ASN A 146 -11.15 -14.62 -1.84
C ASN A 146 -11.05 -14.05 -0.41
N TRP A 147 -10.92 -12.73 -0.28
CA TRP A 147 -10.71 -12.06 1.00
C TRP A 147 -11.93 -12.15 1.91
N GLN A 148 -11.70 -12.44 3.19
CA GLN A 148 -12.77 -12.67 4.16
C GLN A 148 -12.96 -11.47 5.09
N PRO A 149 -14.21 -11.09 5.41
CA PRO A 149 -14.47 -10.04 6.37
C PRO A 149 -14.12 -10.52 7.78
N ARG A 150 -13.58 -9.63 8.60
CA ARG A 150 -13.24 -9.91 10.00
C ARG A 150 -13.96 -8.94 10.94
N PRO A 151 -14.33 -9.36 12.16
CA PRO A 151 -15.07 -8.49 13.09
C PRO A 151 -14.39 -7.15 13.36
N GLU A 152 -13.06 -7.12 13.42
CA GLU A 152 -12.30 -5.90 13.66
C GLU A 152 -12.26 -4.94 12.46
N ASP A 153 -12.62 -5.40 11.25
CA ASP A 153 -12.64 -4.55 10.04
C ASP A 153 -13.78 -3.52 10.13
N GLN A 154 -14.87 -3.83 10.83
CA GLN A 154 -15.96 -2.87 11.08
C GLN A 154 -15.47 -1.70 11.93
N ALA A 155 -14.88 -1.98 13.10
CA ALA A 155 -14.39 -0.93 14.00
C ALA A 155 -13.32 -0.06 13.34
N TRP A 156 -12.44 -0.65 12.52
CA TRP A 156 -11.48 0.12 11.73
C TRP A 156 -12.17 0.98 10.65
N GLY A 157 -13.17 0.45 9.94
CA GLY A 157 -13.94 1.21 8.95
C GLY A 157 -14.63 2.44 9.56
N GLU A 158 -15.18 2.31 10.77
CA GLU A 158 -15.74 3.43 11.52
C GLU A 158 -14.69 4.50 11.88
N GLN A 159 -13.47 4.09 12.24
CA GLN A 159 -12.35 5.02 12.47
C GLN A 159 -11.93 5.75 11.19
N ILE A 160 -11.86 5.04 10.05
CA ILE A 160 -11.58 5.68 8.75
C ILE A 160 -12.66 6.70 8.41
N LEU A 161 -13.93 6.36 8.63
CA LEU A 161 -15.05 7.26 8.37
C LEU A 161 -14.93 8.54 9.20
N ALA A 162 -14.66 8.43 10.50
CA ALA A 162 -14.45 9.57 11.38
C ALA A 162 -13.26 10.46 10.95
N MET A 163 -12.24 9.89 10.32
CA MET A 163 -11.16 10.68 9.72
C MET A 163 -11.53 11.33 8.39
N LEU A 164 -12.44 10.74 7.61
CA LEU A 164 -12.91 11.36 6.37
C LEU A 164 -13.83 12.55 6.65
N GLU A 165 -14.50 12.58 7.81
CA GLU A 165 -15.27 13.73 8.26
C GLU A 165 -14.41 15.01 8.28
N GLY A 166 -14.91 16.05 7.61
CA GLY A 166 -14.19 17.32 7.44
C GLY A 166 -13.05 17.30 6.42
N ARG A 167 -12.75 16.15 5.79
CA ARG A 167 -11.70 16.01 4.74
C ARG A 167 -12.25 15.60 3.38
N ALA A 168 -13.42 14.97 3.33
CA ALA A 168 -14.11 14.54 2.11
C ALA A 168 -15.50 15.20 1.99
N SER A 169 -16.12 15.10 0.81
CA SER A 169 -17.51 15.54 0.62
C SER A 169 -18.48 14.65 1.40
N GLN A 170 -19.62 15.21 1.80
CA GLN A 170 -20.66 14.44 2.51
C GLN A 170 -21.13 13.24 1.69
N GLU A 171 -21.27 13.41 0.37
CA GLU A 171 -21.64 12.33 -0.55
C GLU A 171 -20.62 11.18 -0.52
N HIS A 172 -19.32 11.49 -0.50
CA HIS A 172 -18.26 10.48 -0.39
C HIS A 172 -18.30 9.78 0.96
N ILE A 173 -18.49 10.52 2.06
CA ILE A 173 -18.60 9.97 3.41
C ILE A 173 -19.79 9.01 3.51
N ASP A 174 -20.96 9.41 3.01
CA ASP A 174 -22.17 8.59 3.05
C ASP A 174 -22.02 7.31 2.22
N ALA A 175 -21.34 7.40 1.07
CA ALA A 175 -21.03 6.23 0.24
C ALA A 175 -20.00 5.30 0.90
N VAL A 176 -18.91 5.83 1.49
CA VAL A 176 -17.91 5.02 2.22
C VAL A 176 -18.54 4.31 3.43
N ARG A 177 -19.50 4.95 4.11
CA ARG A 177 -20.21 4.35 5.24
C ARG A 177 -20.93 3.05 4.85
N ALA A 178 -21.43 2.97 3.61
CA ALA A 178 -22.10 1.77 3.10
C ALA A 178 -21.14 0.59 2.89
N ASP A 179 -19.84 0.83 2.78
CA ASP A 179 -18.80 -0.19 2.58
C ASP A 179 -18.20 -0.69 3.91
N ILE A 180 -18.65 -0.17 5.05
CA ILE A 180 -18.19 -0.64 6.38
C ILE A 180 -18.61 -2.11 6.56
N GLY A 181 -17.63 -2.94 6.96
CA GLY A 181 -17.80 -4.38 7.10
C GLY A 181 -17.46 -5.19 5.84
N ALA A 182 -17.10 -4.54 4.74
CA ALA A 182 -16.50 -5.21 3.59
C ALA A 182 -15.14 -5.85 3.94
N SER A 183 -14.73 -6.85 3.17
CA SER A 183 -13.43 -7.50 3.34
C SER A 183 -12.29 -6.51 3.17
N ARG A 184 -11.40 -6.45 4.17
CA ARG A 184 -10.27 -5.52 4.19
C ARG A 184 -8.95 -6.22 3.88
N TYR A 185 -8.19 -5.66 2.95
CA TYR A 185 -6.77 -5.94 2.80
C TYR A 185 -5.96 -5.15 3.83
N ARG A 186 -5.17 -5.84 4.67
CA ARG A 186 -4.30 -5.17 5.63
C ARG A 186 -2.91 -4.92 5.04
N PRO A 187 -2.22 -3.84 5.47
CA PRO A 187 -0.89 -3.52 4.97
C PRO A 187 0.10 -4.69 5.11
N GLU A 188 0.15 -5.35 6.26
CA GLU A 188 1.03 -6.50 6.50
C GLU A 188 0.74 -7.71 5.60
N GLU A 189 -0.51 -7.93 5.22
CA GLU A 189 -0.91 -9.01 4.31
C GLU A 189 -0.44 -8.73 2.89
N VAL A 190 -0.70 -7.50 2.42
CA VAL A 190 -0.31 -7.08 1.07
C VAL A 190 1.21 -6.97 0.95
N VAL A 191 1.89 -6.47 1.98
CA VAL A 191 3.36 -6.43 2.04
C VAL A 191 3.92 -7.84 2.07
N GLY A 192 3.38 -8.73 2.91
CA GLY A 192 3.78 -10.14 2.94
C GLY A 192 3.63 -10.81 1.57
N ALA A 193 2.51 -10.59 0.90
CA ALA A 193 2.30 -11.09 -0.46
C ALA A 193 3.29 -10.48 -1.47
N ALA A 194 3.48 -9.16 -1.44
CA ALA A 194 4.34 -8.46 -2.39
C ALA A 194 5.85 -8.80 -2.26
N VAL A 195 6.28 -9.41 -1.16
CA VAL A 195 7.67 -9.87 -1.00
C VAL A 195 7.84 -11.35 -1.34
N SER A 196 6.76 -12.13 -1.43
CA SER A 196 6.81 -13.51 -1.95
C SER A 196 7.30 -13.51 -3.40
N PRO A 197 8.07 -14.52 -3.84
CA PRO A 197 8.47 -14.65 -5.24
C PRO A 197 7.29 -14.63 -6.21
N LEU A 198 7.45 -13.99 -7.36
CA LEU A 198 6.42 -13.86 -8.41
C LEU A 198 5.69 -15.18 -8.77
N PRO A 199 6.33 -16.36 -8.84
CA PRO A 199 5.62 -17.62 -9.11
C PRO A 199 4.58 -18.03 -8.07
N GLU A 200 4.61 -17.44 -6.88
CA GLU A 200 3.64 -17.69 -5.80
C GLU A 200 2.43 -16.76 -5.89
N TRP A 201 2.49 -15.70 -6.72
CA TRP A 201 1.39 -14.75 -6.85
C TRP A 201 0.28 -15.26 -7.78
N PRO A 202 -1.00 -14.92 -7.50
CA PRO A 202 -1.49 -14.25 -6.30
C PRO A 202 -1.60 -15.19 -5.10
N LEU A 203 -1.33 -14.68 -3.88
CA LEU A 203 -1.50 -15.45 -2.66
C LEU A 203 -2.97 -15.56 -2.22
N SER A 204 -3.29 -16.69 -1.59
CA SER A 204 -4.57 -16.91 -0.93
C SER A 204 -4.67 -16.16 0.40
N PHE A 205 -5.88 -15.93 0.90
CA PHE A 205 -6.09 -15.31 2.21
C PHE A 205 -5.33 -16.00 3.36
N PRO A 206 -5.38 -17.34 3.55
CA PRO A 206 -4.60 -18.01 4.58
C PRO A 206 -3.08 -17.81 4.47
N ASP A 207 -2.53 -17.86 3.25
CA ASP A 207 -1.09 -17.69 3.03
C ASP A 207 -0.65 -16.25 3.35
N ALA A 208 -1.43 -15.27 2.92
CA ALA A 208 -1.17 -13.86 3.21
C ALA A 208 -1.24 -13.56 4.71
N ILE A 209 -2.13 -14.22 5.46
CA ILE A 209 -2.19 -14.11 6.93
C ILE A 209 -0.93 -14.70 7.58
N ALA A 210 -0.47 -15.87 7.14
CA ALA A 210 0.73 -16.49 7.68
C ALA A 210 1.99 -15.61 7.46
N LEU A 211 2.09 -14.94 6.31
CA LEU A 211 3.16 -13.98 6.04
C LEU A 211 2.99 -12.68 6.82
N ALA A 212 1.75 -12.21 6.98
CA ALA A 212 1.44 -11.04 7.79
C ALA A 212 1.92 -11.21 9.24
N GLU A 213 1.71 -12.38 9.85
CA GLU A 213 2.19 -12.69 11.21
C GLU A 213 3.70 -12.53 11.33
N GLN A 214 4.47 -12.95 10.32
CA GLN A 214 5.92 -12.76 10.28
C GLN A 214 6.30 -11.28 10.17
N ILE A 215 5.64 -10.52 9.29
CA ILE A 215 5.81 -9.06 9.17
C ILE A 215 5.54 -8.37 10.52
N VAL A 216 4.46 -8.77 11.22
CA VAL A 216 4.11 -8.21 12.54
C VAL A 216 5.20 -8.47 13.56
N GLN A 217 5.72 -9.70 13.62
CA GLN A 217 6.79 -10.06 14.57
C GLN A 217 8.08 -9.29 14.29
N GLU A 218 8.42 -9.07 13.02
CA GLU A 218 9.61 -8.33 12.63
C GLU A 218 9.49 -6.82 12.92
N LEU A 219 8.26 -6.30 13.03
CA LEU A 219 7.99 -4.90 13.40
C LEU A 219 8.04 -4.62 14.90
N ALA A 220 7.90 -5.66 15.74
CA ALA A 220 8.05 -5.54 17.20
C ALA A 220 9.50 -5.21 17.61
#